data_AF-A0A6I7XE22-F1
#
_entry.id   AF-A0A6I7XE22-F1
#
_cell.length_a   1.000
_cell.length_b   1.000
_cell.length_c   1.000
_cell.angle_alpha   90.00
_cell.angle_beta   90.00
_cell.angle_gamma   90.00
#
_symmetry.space_group_name_H-M   'P 1'
#
loop_
_entity.id
_entity.type
_entity.pdbx_description
1 polymer ?
#
loop_
_entity_poly.entity_id
_entity_poly.type
_entity_poly.pdbx_seq_one_letter_code
_entity_poly.pdbx_strand_id
1 'polypeptide(L)'
;MKFKAYTVNYQHRGKLPLHQKSQWVVSEWEELRLFTLANINNWQCKKQNLWSVHEQFNVLGRDQKGDLHIAKYWANQDVWHGYPVSSKRSGDRPPSLKIRETEPKRSDDF
;
A
#
# COMPACT_ATOMS: atom_id res chain seq x y z
N MET A 1 10.81 15.87 -4.37
CA MET A 1 10.40 14.65 -5.09
C MET A 1 10.16 15.03 -6.54
N LYS A 2 10.72 14.28 -7.50
CA LYS A 2 10.32 14.43 -8.90
C LYS A 2 9.03 13.62 -9.07
N PHE A 3 7.91 14.31 -9.25
CA PHE A 3 6.60 13.71 -9.46
C PHE A 3 6.15 14.07 -10.86
N LYS A 4 6.11 13.09 -11.77
CA LYS A 4 5.62 13.32 -13.14
C LYS A 4 4.13 13.00 -13.23
N ALA A 5 3.74 11.83 -12.73
CA ALA A 5 2.35 11.39 -12.74
C ALA A 5 2.14 10.25 -11.73
N TYR A 6 0.87 10.01 -11.41
CA TYR A 6 0.40 8.76 -10.85
C TYR A 6 -0.30 7.95 -11.95
N THR A 7 -0.08 6.64 -11.99
CA THR A 7 -0.76 5.77 -12.96
C THR A 7 -1.15 4.46 -12.30
N VAL A 8 -2.43 4.12 -12.40
CA VAL A 8 -2.97 2.84 -11.92
C VAL A 8 -2.27 1.69 -12.64
N ASN A 9 -1.73 0.75 -11.88
CA ASN A 9 -1.15 -0.46 -12.46
C ASN A 9 -2.21 -1.56 -12.57
N TYR A 10 -2.73 -1.76 -13.78
CA TYR A 10 -3.76 -2.77 -14.03
C TYR A 10 -3.34 -4.22 -13.74
N GLN A 11 -2.04 -4.50 -13.59
CA GLN A 11 -1.56 -5.81 -13.09
C GLN A 11 -2.07 -6.13 -11.67
N HIS A 12 -2.42 -5.10 -10.89
CA HIS A 12 -3.02 -5.19 -9.57
C HIS A 12 -4.54 -4.93 -9.60
N ARG A 13 -5.16 -4.98 -10.79
CA ARG A 13 -6.61 -4.75 -11.03
C ARG A 13 -7.23 -5.86 -11.89
N GLY A 14 -7.00 -7.11 -11.53
CA GLY A 14 -7.56 -8.29 -12.18
C GLY A 14 -6.83 -8.77 -13.44
N LYS A 15 -5.84 -8.04 -13.95
CA LYS A 15 -5.08 -8.47 -15.14
C LYS A 15 -4.19 -9.69 -14.87
N LEU A 16 -3.73 -9.87 -13.64
CA LEU A 16 -2.95 -11.04 -13.22
C LEU A 16 -3.64 -11.75 -12.04
N PRO A 17 -3.52 -13.07 -11.92
CA PRO A 17 -4.13 -13.81 -10.83
C PRO A 17 -3.43 -13.54 -9.48
N LEU A 18 -4.17 -13.78 -8.38
CA LEU A 18 -3.73 -13.54 -6.99
C LEU A 18 -2.41 -14.26 -6.62
N HIS A 19 -2.09 -15.37 -7.30
CA HIS A 19 -0.85 -16.10 -7.05
C HIS A 19 0.40 -15.44 -7.67
N GLN A 20 0.22 -14.52 -8.62
CA GLN A 20 1.31 -13.77 -9.25
C GLN A 20 1.42 -12.34 -8.69
N LYS A 21 0.28 -11.69 -8.44
CA LYS A 21 0.23 -10.31 -7.96
C LYS A 21 -0.93 -10.13 -6.99
N SER A 22 -0.69 -9.35 -5.94
CA SER A 22 -1.76 -8.84 -5.09
C SER A 22 -2.71 -7.98 -5.90
N GLN A 23 -3.99 -7.98 -5.56
CA GLN A 23 -5.02 -7.26 -6.30
C GLN A 23 -5.71 -6.25 -5.39
N TRP A 24 -5.95 -5.05 -5.88
CA TRP A 24 -6.78 -4.06 -5.21
C TRP A 24 -8.23 -4.53 -5.14
N VAL A 25 -8.87 -4.35 -3.98
CA VAL A 25 -10.33 -4.46 -3.83
C VAL A 25 -11.00 -3.09 -3.68
N VAL A 26 -10.26 -2.07 -3.26
CA VAL A 26 -10.75 -0.68 -3.21
C VAL A 26 -10.79 -0.04 -4.60
N SER A 27 -11.52 1.05 -4.79
CA SER A 27 -11.60 1.77 -6.07
C SER A 27 -10.27 2.43 -6.47
N GLU A 28 -10.12 2.83 -7.73
CA GLU A 28 -8.96 3.62 -8.19
C GLU A 28 -8.89 4.98 -7.49
N TRP A 29 -10.04 5.57 -7.18
CA TRP A 29 -10.13 6.80 -6.40
C TRP A 29 -9.59 6.65 -4.98
N GLU A 30 -9.91 5.53 -4.32
CA GLU A 30 -9.40 5.27 -2.97
C GLU A 30 -7.90 4.98 -2.98
N GLU A 31 -7.40 4.24 -3.97
CA GLU A 31 -5.95 4.05 -4.21
C GLU A 31 -5.23 5.40 -4.38
N LEU A 32 -5.78 6.32 -5.18
CA LEU A 32 -5.19 7.64 -5.39
C LEU A 32 -5.26 8.51 -4.12
N ARG A 33 -6.38 8.46 -3.38
CA ARG A 33 -6.52 9.16 -2.10
C ARG A 33 -5.44 8.71 -1.11
N LEU A 34 -5.25 7.40 -0.99
CA LEU A 34 -4.24 6.80 -0.12
C LEU A 34 -2.80 7.19 -0.54
N PHE A 35 -2.52 7.27 -1.84
CA PHE A 35 -1.25 7.80 -2.35
C PHE A 35 -1.04 9.27 -1.93
N THR A 36 -2.03 10.13 -2.12
CA THR A 36 -1.96 11.54 -1.72
C THR A 36 -1.75 11.66 -0.21
N LEU A 37 -2.44 10.85 0.58
CA LEU A 37 -2.26 10.81 2.04
C LEU A 37 -0.82 10.42 2.43
N ALA A 38 -0.25 9.39 1.80
CA ALA A 38 1.12 8.96 2.04
C ALA A 38 2.13 10.09 1.72
N ASN A 39 1.89 10.80 0.62
CA ASN A 39 2.74 11.90 0.16
C ASN A 39 2.66 13.12 1.09
N ILE A 40 1.46 13.54 1.49
CA ILE A 40 1.26 14.67 2.43
C ILE A 40 1.91 14.38 3.79
N ASN A 41 1.72 13.17 4.31
CA ASN A 41 2.30 12.79 5.60
C ASN A 41 3.79 12.42 5.53
N ASN A 42 4.38 12.49 4.33
CA ASN A 42 5.78 12.15 4.08
C ASN A 42 6.15 10.76 4.60
N TRP A 43 5.26 9.78 4.39
CA TRP A 43 5.43 8.38 4.80
C TRP A 43 6.39 7.63 3.86
N GLN A 44 7.59 8.19 3.67
CA GLN A 44 8.58 7.75 2.70
C GLN A 44 9.77 7.00 3.34
N CYS A 45 10.42 6.12 2.58
CA CYS A 45 11.73 5.58 2.92
C CYS A 45 12.86 6.21 2.08
N LYS A 46 14.12 5.97 2.47
CA LYS A 46 15.31 6.41 1.73
C LYS A 46 15.36 5.92 0.26
N LYS A 47 14.60 4.87 -0.08
CA LYS A 47 14.49 4.31 -1.44
C LYS A 47 13.31 4.87 -2.25
N GLN A 48 12.75 6.03 -1.85
CA GLN A 48 11.60 6.67 -2.52
C GLN A 48 10.37 5.76 -2.67
N ASN A 49 10.10 4.93 -1.68
CA ASN A 49 8.82 4.25 -1.58
C ASN A 49 7.95 4.99 -0.57
N LEU A 50 6.64 4.95 -0.79
CA LEU A 50 5.62 5.48 0.12
C LEU A 50 4.75 4.33 0.63
N TRP A 51 4.17 4.50 1.81
CA TRP A 51 3.19 3.57 2.37
C TRP A 51 2.01 4.34 2.92
N SER A 52 0.82 3.75 2.88
CA SER A 52 -0.37 4.25 3.57
C SER A 52 -1.24 3.12 4.07
N VAL A 53 -2.09 3.45 5.04
CA VAL A 53 -3.18 2.60 5.54
C VAL A 53 -4.47 3.39 5.47
N HIS A 54 -5.60 2.69 5.32
CA HIS A 54 -6.91 3.30 5.47
C HIS A 54 -7.15 3.66 6.95
N GLU A 55 -7.82 4.78 7.24
CA GLU A 55 -8.05 5.25 8.62
C GLU A 55 -8.80 4.22 9.47
N GLN A 56 -9.80 3.55 8.87
CA GLN A 56 -10.59 2.47 9.49
C GLN A 56 -9.92 1.08 9.35
N PHE A 57 -8.66 1.03 8.91
CA PHE A 57 -7.93 -0.22 8.70
C PHE A 57 -8.64 -1.23 7.76
N ASN A 58 -9.38 -0.72 6.78
CA ASN A 58 -10.12 -1.51 5.81
C ASN A 58 -9.20 -2.41 4.98
N VAL A 59 -9.76 -3.50 4.45
CA VAL A 59 -9.08 -4.33 3.46
C VAL A 59 -8.89 -3.52 2.18
N LEU A 60 -7.63 -3.30 1.82
CA LEU A 60 -7.23 -2.57 0.63
C LEU A 60 -7.07 -3.49 -0.58
N GLY A 61 -6.60 -4.70 -0.33
CA GLY A 61 -6.29 -5.68 -1.37
C GLY A 61 -6.31 -7.11 -0.87
N ARG A 62 -6.08 -8.03 -1.78
CA ARG A 62 -5.91 -9.46 -1.48
C ARG A 62 -4.71 -10.03 -2.22
N ASP A 63 -4.06 -11.02 -1.62
CA ASP A 63 -3.20 -11.95 -2.34
C ASP A 63 -3.61 -13.40 -2.03
N GLN A 64 -2.84 -14.36 -2.55
CA GLN A 64 -3.00 -15.79 -2.27
C GLN A 64 -2.94 -16.18 -0.77
N LYS A 65 -2.47 -15.30 0.12
CA LYS A 65 -2.38 -15.52 1.57
C LYS A 65 -3.51 -14.85 2.35
N GLY A 66 -4.32 -14.01 1.71
CA GLY A 66 -5.49 -13.37 2.31
C GLY A 66 -5.54 -11.86 2.13
N ASP A 67 -6.21 -11.20 3.08
CA ASP A 67 -6.48 -9.77 3.07
C ASP A 67 -5.23 -8.93 3.39
N LEU A 68 -5.13 -7.77 2.72
CA LEU A 68 -4.02 -6.83 2.79
C LEU A 68 -4.57 -5.45 3.19
N HIS A 69 -3.96 -4.84 4.20
CA HIS A 69 -4.41 -3.57 4.80
C HIS A 69 -3.46 -2.39 4.57
N ILE A 70 -2.33 -2.64 3.91
CA ILE A 70 -1.30 -1.64 3.65
C ILE A 70 -1.19 -1.44 2.14
N ALA A 71 -1.11 -0.19 1.72
CA ALA A 71 -0.74 0.20 0.37
C ALA A 71 0.73 0.59 0.34
N LYS A 72 1.43 0.17 -0.72
CA LYS A 72 2.80 0.57 -1.01
C LYS A 72 2.86 1.21 -2.38
N TYR A 73 3.63 2.28 -2.49
CA TYR A 73 3.85 3.00 -3.74
C TYR A 73 5.33 3.16 -4.00
N TRP A 74 5.67 3.14 -5.28
CA TRP A 74 7.03 3.30 -5.76
C TRP A 74 7.01 4.05 -7.08
N ALA A 75 8.12 4.74 -7.37
CA ALA A 75 8.31 5.44 -8.63
C ALA A 75 9.17 4.61 -9.59
N ASN A 76 8.72 4.50 -10.83
CA ASN A 76 9.55 4.10 -11.96
C ASN A 76 9.66 5.28 -12.93
N GLN A 77 10.85 5.78 -13.22
CA GLN A 77 11.04 6.93 -14.12
C GLN A 77 10.10 8.12 -13.78
N ASP A 78 10.01 8.46 -12.49
CA ASP A 78 9.15 9.52 -11.92
C ASP A 78 7.62 9.30 -12.07
N VAL A 79 7.19 8.13 -12.56
CA VAL A 79 5.78 7.70 -12.59
C VAL A 79 5.51 6.78 -11.40
N TRP A 80 4.52 7.14 -10.60
CA TRP A 80 4.15 6.41 -9.39
C TRP A 80 3.09 5.35 -9.64
N HIS A 81 3.28 4.21 -8.99
CA HIS A 81 2.35 3.08 -9.02
C HIS A 81 2.10 2.54 -7.62
N GLY A 82 0.87 2.15 -7.33
CA GLY A 82 0.48 1.52 -6.08
C GLY A 82 0.23 0.02 -6.20
N TYR A 83 0.39 -0.68 -5.08
CA TYR A 83 -0.16 -2.01 -4.89
C TYR A 83 -0.39 -2.33 -3.40
N PRO A 84 -1.35 -3.21 -3.08
CA PRO A 84 -1.58 -3.63 -1.70
C PRO A 84 -0.53 -4.66 -1.28
N VAL A 85 -0.10 -4.59 -0.03
CA VAL A 85 0.99 -5.40 0.52
C VAL A 85 0.71 -5.91 1.93
N SER A 86 1.46 -6.95 2.32
CA SER A 86 1.41 -7.53 3.66
C SER A 86 2.48 -6.93 4.56
N SER A 87 2.13 -6.58 5.80
CA SER A 87 3.07 -6.17 6.84
C SER A 87 4.07 -7.27 7.24
N LYS A 88 3.77 -8.54 6.91
CA LYS A 88 4.58 -9.71 7.26
C LYS A 88 5.82 -9.89 6.37
N ARG A 89 5.86 -9.28 5.18
CA ARG A 89 7.00 -9.38 4.27
C ARG A 89 7.99 -8.26 4.57
N SER A 90 9.24 -8.62 4.85
CA SER A 90 10.29 -7.66 5.27
C SER A 90 10.49 -6.49 4.30
N GLY A 91 10.39 -6.73 2.99
CA GLY A 91 10.51 -5.71 1.95
C GLY A 91 9.28 -4.81 1.78
N ASP A 92 8.13 -5.19 2.36
CA ASP A 92 6.88 -4.46 2.26
C ASP A 92 6.51 -3.73 3.55
N ARG A 93 7.29 -3.92 4.61
CA ARG A 93 7.11 -3.24 5.88
C ARG A 93 7.55 -1.77 5.76
N PRO A 94 6.70 -0.80 6.16
CA PRO A 94 7.13 0.59 6.24
C PRO A 94 8.29 0.73 7.25
N PRO A 95 9.26 1.61 6.98
CA PRO A 95 10.42 1.80 7.87
C PRO A 95 10.09 2.56 9.16
N SER A 96 8.97 3.30 9.22
CA SER A 96 8.60 4.13 10.37
C SER A 96 7.54 3.49 11.26
N LEU A 97 7.65 3.75 12.57
CA LEU A 97 6.72 3.32 13.62
C LEU A 97 5.33 3.95 13.49
N LYS A 98 5.18 5.09 12.79
CA LYS A 98 3.91 5.85 12.71
C LYS A 98 2.75 5.07 12.06
N ILE A 99 3.04 4.16 11.12
CA ILE A 99 2.02 3.28 10.53
C ILE A 99 1.74 2.06 11.44
N ARG A 100 2.67 1.69 12.32
CA ARG A 100 2.44 0.58 13.28
C ARG A 100 1.47 0.96 14.39
N GLU A 101 1.41 2.23 14.77
CA GLU A 101 0.46 2.73 15.79
C GLU A 101 -0.99 2.75 15.29
N THR A 102 -1.20 2.77 13.97
CA THR A 102 -2.52 2.70 13.32
C THR A 102 -2.97 1.27 13.01
N GLU A 103 -2.09 0.26 13.16
CA GLU A 103 -2.54 -1.13 13.18
C GLU A 103 -3.33 -1.37 14.49
N PRO A 104 -4.58 -1.85 14.45
CA PRO A 104 -5.30 -2.20 15.67
C PRO A 104 -4.49 -3.25 16.43
N LYS A 105 -4.20 -2.98 17.71
CA LYS A 105 -3.60 -3.98 18.59
C LYS A 105 -4.51 -5.20 18.59
N ARG A 106 -4.02 -6.34 18.11
CA ARG A 106 -4.71 -7.61 18.30
C ARG A 106 -4.88 -7.82 19.80
N SER A 107 -6.12 -7.91 20.24
CA SER A 107 -6.50 -8.36 21.57
C SER A 107 -6.38 -9.89 21.63
N ASP A 108 -5.15 -10.39 21.59
CA ASP A 108 -4.86 -11.81 21.83
C ASP A 108 -3.75 -11.87 22.89
N ASP A 109 -4.07 -11.49 24.13
CA ASP A 109 -3.31 -11.82 25.34
C ASP A 109 -4.33 -12.10 26.46
N PHE A 110 -4.71 -13.36 26.59
CA PHE A 110 -5.24 -13.99 27.82
C PHE A 110 -4.36 -15.19 28.14
#